data_AF-A0A6L8V969-F1
#
_entry.id   AF-A0A6L8V969-F1
#
_cell.length_a   1.000
_cell.length_b   1.000
_cell.length_c   1.000
_cell.angle_alpha   90.00
_cell.angle_beta   90.00
_cell.angle_gamma   90.00
#
_symmetry.space_group_name_H-M   'P 1'
#
loop_
_entity.id
_entity.type
_entity.pdbx_description
1 polymer ?
#
loop_
_entity_poly.entity_id
_entity_poly.type
_entity_poly.pdbx_seq_one_letter_code
_entity_poly.pdbx_strand_id
1 'polypeptide(L)'
;MAIAAYKTFRDSAIFTNKRLIVRDAQGFTGKKVEIYSLPYSSINMWSTENAGGFLDTTAEVELWTRAGHIKVRLHKGVDIRKLDMLIANALLKG
;
A
#
# COMPACT_ATOMS: atom_id res chain seq x y z
N MET A 1 -12.73 -3.96 -11.58
CA MET A 1 -13.33 -2.94 -10.68
C MET A 1 -12.34 -2.63 -9.57
N ALA A 2 -12.19 -1.35 -9.22
CA ALA A 2 -11.45 -0.96 -8.02
C ALA A 2 -12.38 -1.15 -6.80
N ILE A 3 -11.88 -1.81 -5.75
CA ILE A 3 -12.61 -2.06 -4.50
C ILE A 3 -12.33 -0.93 -3.50
N ALA A 4 -11.08 -0.45 -3.46
CA ALA A 4 -10.68 0.69 -2.65
C ALA A 4 -9.44 1.35 -3.27
N ALA A 5 -9.26 2.65 -3.05
CA ALA A 5 -8.07 3.37 -3.47
C ALA A 5 -7.61 4.28 -2.33
N TYR A 6 -6.34 4.15 -1.97
CA TYR A 6 -5.66 5.00 -1.01
C TYR A 6 -4.61 5.80 -1.75
N LYS A 7 -4.65 7.12 -1.60
CA LYS A 7 -3.74 8.02 -2.32
C LYS A 7 -3.16 9.04 -1.36
N THR A 8 -1.89 9.32 -1.53
CA THR A 8 -1.18 10.46 -0.97
C THR A 8 -0.79 11.43 -2.08
N PHE A 9 -0.07 12.50 -1.72
CA PHE A 9 0.52 13.42 -2.69
C PHE A 9 1.54 12.74 -3.62
N ARG A 10 2.26 11.70 -3.16
CA ARG A 10 3.31 11.01 -3.93
C ARG A 10 2.90 9.61 -4.37
N ASP A 11 2.37 8.83 -3.44
CA ASP A 11 2.16 7.40 -3.61
C ASP A 11 0.68 7.03 -3.60
N SER A 12 0.32 5.93 -4.25
CA SER A 12 -1.04 5.40 -4.18
C SER A 12 -1.08 3.89 -4.19
N ALA A 13 -2.00 3.31 -3.41
CA ALA A 13 -2.32 1.90 -3.34
C ALA A 13 -3.77 1.68 -3.79
N ILE A 14 -3.95 0.99 -4.91
CA ILE A 14 -5.27 0.71 -5.50
C ILE A 14 -5.56 -0.78 -5.39
N PHE A 15 -6.59 -1.10 -4.61
CA PHE A 15 -7.09 -2.45 -4.46
C PHE A 15 -8.11 -2.75 -5.54
N THR A 16 -7.92 -3.85 -6.24
CA THR A 16 -8.85 -4.35 -7.25
C THR A 16 -9.44 -5.67 -6.81
N ASN A 17 -10.16 -6.36 -7.68
CA ASN A 17 -10.66 -7.70 -7.39
C ASN A 17 -9.58 -8.79 -7.43
N LYS A 18 -8.38 -8.54 -7.97
CA LYS A 18 -7.35 -9.61 -8.15
C LYS A 18 -5.93 -9.21 -7.73
N ARG A 19 -5.67 -7.92 -7.55
CA ARG A 19 -4.33 -7.38 -7.36
C ARG A 19 -4.35 -6.05 -6.62
N LEU A 20 -3.25 -5.77 -5.94
CA LEU A 20 -2.89 -4.45 -5.45
C LEU A 20 -2.00 -3.76 -6.48
N ILE A 21 -2.36 -2.54 -6.88
CA ILE A 21 -1.53 -1.69 -7.73
C ILE A 21 -0.91 -0.62 -6.85
N VAL A 22 0.41 -0.60 -6.77
CA VAL A 22 1.18 0.40 -6.04
C VAL A 22 1.81 1.34 -7.05
N ARG A 23 1.64 2.64 -6.85
CA ARG A 23 2.36 3.70 -7.55
C ARG A 23 3.27 4.38 -6.56
N ASP A 24 4.57 4.35 -6.83
CA ASP A 24 5.62 4.98 -6.04
C ASP A 24 6.25 6.11 -6.86
N ALA A 25 6.21 7.33 -6.34
CA ALA A 25 6.84 8.48 -6.99
C ALA A 25 8.21 8.76 -6.35
N GLN A 26 9.26 8.43 -7.09
CA GLN A 26 10.66 8.52 -6.66
C GLN A 26 11.34 9.82 -7.08
N GLY A 27 12.36 10.19 -6.31
CA GLY A 27 13.26 11.32 -6.57
C GLY A 27 12.71 12.67 -6.10
N PHE A 28 13.60 13.67 -6.02
CA PHE A 28 13.27 15.01 -5.50
C PHE A 28 12.17 15.74 -6.28
N THR A 29 12.06 15.48 -7.59
CA THR A 29 11.05 16.09 -8.47
C THR A 29 9.77 15.27 -8.56
N GLY A 30 9.74 14.03 -8.05
CA GLY A 30 8.63 13.09 -8.19
C GLY A 30 8.29 12.69 -9.63
N LYS A 31 9.15 13.02 -10.60
CA LYS A 31 8.93 12.72 -12.03
C LYS A 31 9.15 11.26 -12.38
N LYS A 32 10.02 10.56 -11.65
CA LYS A 32 10.21 9.12 -11.82
C LYS A 32 9.10 8.42 -11.06
N VAL A 33 8.27 7.69 -11.78
CA VAL A 33 7.12 6.98 -11.21
C VAL A 33 7.28 5.51 -11.54
N GLU A 34 7.27 4.68 -10.51
CA GLU A 34 7.26 3.22 -10.65
C GLU A 34 5.86 2.71 -10.30
N ILE A 35 5.38 1.74 -11.10
CA ILE A 35 4.08 1.12 -10.88
C ILE A 35 4.28 -0.38 -10.74
N TYR A 36 3.87 -0.91 -9.60
CA TYR A 36 3.89 -2.32 -9.28
C TYR A 36 2.47 -2.88 -9.30
N SER A 37 2.27 -3.98 -10.01
CA SER A 37 1.02 -4.73 -10.02
C SER A 37 1.26 -6.05 -9.29
N LEU A 38 0.77 -6.17 -8.06
CA LEU A 38 0.96 -7.31 -7.17
C LEU A 38 -0.32 -8.17 -7.12
N PRO A 39 -0.38 -9.33 -7.80
CA PRO A 39 -1.46 -10.29 -7.59
C PRO A 39 -1.57 -10.66 -6.11
N TYR A 40 -2.78 -10.79 -5.57
CA TYR A 40 -2.93 -11.10 -4.14
C TYR A 40 -2.28 -12.43 -3.75
N SER A 41 -2.33 -13.42 -4.64
CA SER A 41 -1.66 -14.72 -4.48
C SER A 41 -0.12 -14.66 -4.42
N SER A 42 0.49 -13.53 -4.80
CA SER A 42 1.95 -13.35 -4.77
C SER A 42 2.47 -12.69 -3.50
N ILE A 43 1.56 -12.15 -2.67
CA ILE A 43 1.92 -11.47 -1.43
C ILE A 43 1.92 -12.52 -0.32
N ASN A 44 3.08 -12.75 0.28
CA ASN A 44 3.31 -13.79 1.28
C ASN A 44 3.13 -13.28 2.71
N MET A 45 3.34 -11.99 2.94
CA MET A 45 3.20 -11.35 4.25
C MET A 45 2.94 -9.85 4.05
N TRP A 46 2.27 -9.22 5.01
CA TRP A 46 2.17 -7.77 5.11
C TRP A 46 2.36 -7.31 6.56
N SER A 47 2.70 -6.03 6.73
CA SER A 47 2.66 -5.34 8.02
C SER A 47 2.13 -3.92 7.81
N THR A 48 1.54 -3.36 8.87
CA THR A 48 1.05 -1.98 8.86
C THR A 48 1.56 -1.25 10.09
N GLU A 49 2.06 -0.03 9.91
CA GLU A 49 2.48 0.85 10.98
C GLU A 49 1.62 2.12 10.99
N ASN A 50 1.14 2.49 12.18
CA ASN A 50 0.40 3.73 12.37
C ASN A 50 1.36 4.91 12.50
N ALA A 51 0.95 6.09 12.02
CA ALA A 51 1.67 7.32 12.28
C ALA A 51 1.83 7.54 13.80
N GLY A 52 3.06 7.49 14.30
CA GLY A 52 3.39 7.59 15.72
C GLY A 52 3.69 9.01 16.19
N GLY A 53 2.81 9.61 16.99
CA GLY A 53 3.06 10.87 17.70
C GLY A 53 2.56 12.15 17.01
N PHE A 54 2.84 13.30 17.62
CA PHE A 54 2.35 14.61 17.16
C PHE A 54 2.99 15.06 15.83
N LEU A 55 4.24 14.63 15.56
CA LEU A 55 5.05 15.04 14.41
C LEU A 55 5.10 14.01 13.28
N ASP A 56 4.84 12.73 13.55
CA ASP A 56 4.73 11.74 12.48
C ASP A 56 3.32 11.78 11.88
N THR A 57 3.29 11.94 10.57
CA THR A 57 2.06 12.16 9.79
C THR A 57 1.94 11.16 8.65
N THR A 58 2.72 10.09 8.69
CA THR A 58 2.65 9.04 7.69
C THR A 58 2.42 7.70 8.35
N ALA A 59 1.45 6.97 7.82
CA ALA A 59 1.30 5.57 8.13
C ALA A 59 1.94 4.75 7.02
N GLU A 60 2.31 3.52 7.31
CA GLU A 60 3.10 2.73 6.38
C GLU A 60 2.54 1.32 6.21
N VAL A 61 2.65 0.79 5.00
CA VAL A 61 2.34 -0.60 4.68
C VAL A 61 3.53 -1.22 4.00
N GLU A 62 3.94 -2.38 4.50
CA GLU A 62 5.00 -3.19 3.93
C GLU A 62 4.42 -4.52 3.43
N LEU A 63 4.90 -4.97 2.27
CA LEU A 63 4.39 -6.14 1.56
C LEU A 63 5.57 -7.00 1.10
N TRP A 64 5.57 -8.26 1.47
CA TRP A 64 6.60 -9.22 1.08
C TRP A 64 6.06 -10.15 0.01
N THR A 65 6.84 -10.32 -1.04
CA THR A 65 6.64 -11.30 -2.10
C THR A 65 7.90 -12.13 -2.25
N ARG A 66 7.81 -13.24 -2.96
CA ARG A 66 9.01 -14.01 -3.37
C ARG A 66 10.01 -13.20 -4.20
N ALA A 67 9.55 -12.15 -4.88
CA ALA A 67 10.37 -11.32 -5.75
C ALA A 67 11.00 -10.13 -5.02
N GLY A 68 10.57 -9.82 -3.79
CA GLY A 68 11.09 -8.69 -3.02
C GLY A 68 10.08 -8.08 -2.06
N HIS A 69 10.49 -6.96 -1.48
CA HIS A 69 9.79 -6.21 -0.45
C HIS A 69 9.35 -4.85 -1.00
N ILE A 70 8.06 -4.52 -0.86
CA ILE A 70 7.45 -3.27 -1.31
C ILE A 70 6.96 -2.50 -0.09
N LYS A 71 7.38 -1.23 0.02
CA LYS A 71 7.03 -0.32 1.10
C LYS A 71 6.20 0.84 0.53
N VAL A 72 5.03 1.09 1.10
CA VAL A 72 4.08 2.11 0.66
C VAL A 72 3.81 3.07 1.80
N ARG A 73 4.10 4.35 1.58
CA ARG A 73 3.81 5.41 2.55
C ARG A 73 2.44 6.01 2.28
N LEU A 74 1.65 6.12 3.34
CA LEU A 74 0.29 6.62 3.36
C LEU A 74 0.21 7.88 4.22
N HIS A 75 -0.65 8.81 3.88
CA HIS A 75 -0.74 10.10 4.57
C HIS A 75 -1.64 10.01 5.82
N LYS A 76 -1.40 10.89 6.79
CA LYS A 76 -2.24 11.11 7.98
C LYS A 76 -3.69 11.30 7.54
N GLY A 77 -4.54 10.39 8.01
CA GLY A 77 -5.96 10.36 7.63
C GLY A 77 -6.36 9.07 6.92
N VAL A 78 -5.41 8.26 6.46
CA VAL A 78 -5.72 6.88 6.09
C VAL A 78 -6.04 6.07 7.34
N ASP A 79 -7.22 5.47 7.34
CA ASP A 79 -7.67 4.54 8.37
C ASP A 79 -6.94 3.20 8.21
N ILE A 80 -5.83 3.05 8.93
CA ILE A 80 -4.95 1.87 8.82
C ILE A 80 -5.63 0.58 9.24
N ARG A 81 -6.56 0.62 10.20
CA ARG A 81 -7.31 -0.58 10.58
C ARG A 81 -8.21 -1.06 9.45
N LYS A 82 -8.89 -0.14 8.75
CA LYS A 82 -9.67 -0.50 7.56
C LYS A 82 -8.78 -1.01 6.44
N LEU A 83 -7.62 -0.42 6.24
CA LEU A 83 -6.66 -0.87 5.26
C LEU A 83 -6.15 -2.29 5.57
N ASP A 84 -5.78 -2.56 6.81
CA ASP A 84 -5.31 -3.86 7.27
C ASP A 84 -6.38 -4.94 7.07
N MET A 85 -7.63 -4.66 7.46
CA MET A 85 -8.76 -5.55 7.17
C MET A 85 -8.98 -5.77 5.67
N LEU A 86 -8.78 -4.74 4.86
CA LEU A 86 -8.98 -4.84 3.41
C LEU A 86 -7.87 -5.67 2.75
N ILE A 87 -6.62 -5.53 3.19
CA ILE A 87 -5.49 -6.38 2.80
C ILE A 87 -5.79 -7.83 3.22
N ALA A 88 -6.12 -8.07 4.48
CA ALA A 88 -6.44 -9.40 4.99
C ALA A 88 -7.57 -10.07 4.19
N ASN A 89 -8.66 -9.35 3.91
CA ASN A 89 -9.76 -9.88 3.09
C ASN A 89 -9.32 -10.20 1.66
N ALA A 90 -8.47 -9.36 1.05
CA ALA A 90 -8.01 -9.56 -0.31
C ALA A 90 -7.04 -10.74 -0.46
N LEU A 91 -6.18 -10.98 0.53
CA LEU A 91 -5.20 -12.05 0.50
C LEU A 91 -5.75 -13.40 0.99
N LEU A 92 -6.61 -13.41 2.01
CA LEU A 92 -7.03 -14.66 2.68
C LEU A 92 -8.31 -15.27 2.11
N LYS A 93 -9.12 -14.51 1.37
CA LYS A 93 -10.34 -15.03 0.70
C LYS A 93 -10.09 -15.50 -0.74
N GLY A 94 -8.83 -15.47 -1.21
CA GLY A 94 -8.42 -15.85 -2.56
C GLY A 94 -8.00 -17.30 -2.68
#